data_AF-A0A841E1R5-F1
#
_entry.id   AF-A0A841E1R5-F1
#
_cell.length_a   1.000
_cell.length_b   1.000
_cell.length_c   1.000
_cell.angle_alpha   90.00
_cell.angle_beta   90.00
_cell.angle_gamma   90.00
#
_symmetry.space_group_name_H-M   'P 1'
#
loop_
_entity.id
_entity.type
_entity.pdbx_description
1 polymer ?
#
loop_
_entity_poly.entity_id
_entity_poly.type
_entity_poly.pdbx_seq_one_letter_code
_entity_poly.pdbx_strand_id
1 'polypeptide(L)'
;MRPSGRVTAWMGRAGTAEGYDAVRIAAHGLGHSLGLPDAKPGPCSSLMSGSAGGVNCTDPYPDASERSRVEADYGAGPTGGRPSDGQLLVDRA
;
A
#
# COMPACT_ATOMS: atom_id res chain seq x y z
N MET A 1 -8.92 4.77 -1.78
CA MET A 1 -9.78 3.60 -1.42
C MET A 1 -10.46 3.92 -0.09
N ARG A 2 -11.75 3.61 0.08
CA ARG A 2 -12.55 4.01 1.27
C ARG A 2 -12.61 2.90 2.33
N PRO A 3 -12.98 3.24 3.58
CA PRO A 3 -13.10 2.30 4.70
C PRO A 3 -14.08 1.12 4.58
N SER A 4 -14.83 1.04 3.47
CA SER A 4 -15.89 0.06 3.27
C SER A 4 -15.89 -0.60 1.89
N GLY A 5 -14.82 -0.44 1.11
CA GLY A 5 -14.69 -1.06 -0.22
C GLY A 5 -14.09 -2.46 -0.16
N ARG A 6 -14.50 -3.35 -1.10
CA ARG A 6 -13.79 -4.60 -1.38
C ARG A 6 -12.84 -4.39 -2.56
N VAL A 7 -11.61 -4.84 -2.43
CA VAL A 7 -10.61 -4.83 -3.50
C VAL A 7 -10.26 -6.25 -3.93
N THR A 8 -9.97 -6.42 -5.21
CA THR A 8 -9.32 -7.64 -5.75
C THR A 8 -7.97 -7.21 -6.28
N ALA A 9 -6.89 -7.79 -5.75
CA ALA A 9 -5.53 -7.49 -6.18
C ALA A 9 -4.99 -8.63 -7.05
N TRP A 10 -4.41 -8.27 -8.20
CA TRP A 10 -3.68 -9.21 -9.06
C TRP A 10 -2.20 -8.85 -9.01
N MET A 11 -1.37 -9.75 -8.49
CA MET A 11 0.07 -9.51 -8.36
C MET A 11 0.82 -10.23 -9.50
N GLY A 12 1.58 -9.44 -10.27
CA GLY A 12 2.52 -9.97 -11.25
C GLY A 12 3.76 -10.58 -10.60
N ARG A 13 4.64 -11.19 -11.40
CA ARG A 13 5.88 -11.84 -10.93
C ARG A 13 7.18 -11.08 -11.28
N ALA A 14 7.08 -9.91 -11.90
CA ALA A 14 8.26 -9.15 -12.34
C ALA A 14 9.20 -8.82 -11.17
N GLY A 15 8.69 -8.20 -10.09
CA GLY A 15 9.50 -7.88 -8.92
C GLY A 15 10.13 -9.10 -8.23
N THR A 16 9.39 -10.20 -8.10
CA THR A 16 9.96 -11.44 -7.54
C THR A 16 11.01 -12.07 -8.45
N ALA A 17 10.87 -11.93 -9.78
CA ALA A 17 11.88 -12.40 -10.74
C ALA A 17 13.16 -11.56 -10.70
N GLU A 18 13.04 -10.28 -10.31
CA GLU A 18 14.17 -9.37 -10.05
C GLU A 18 14.79 -9.58 -8.66
N GLY A 19 14.23 -10.45 -7.81
CA GLY A 19 14.78 -10.82 -6.50
C GLY A 19 14.25 -10.01 -5.31
N TYR A 20 13.21 -9.19 -5.50
CA TYR A 20 12.55 -8.49 -4.40
C TYR A 20 11.69 -9.46 -3.56
N ASP A 21 11.55 -9.16 -2.26
CA ASP A 21 10.77 -9.97 -1.34
C ASP A 21 9.27 -9.96 -1.67
N ALA A 22 8.68 -11.14 -1.85
CA ALA A 22 7.29 -11.29 -2.27
C ALA A 22 6.29 -10.74 -1.23
N VAL A 23 6.59 -10.86 0.06
CA VAL A 23 5.71 -10.39 1.14
C VAL A 23 5.72 -8.86 1.19
N ARG A 24 6.89 -8.23 1.06
CA ARG A 24 7.03 -6.78 0.98
C ARG A 24 6.34 -6.22 -0.26
N ILE A 25 6.48 -6.85 -1.44
CA ILE A 25 5.75 -6.44 -2.66
C ILE A 25 4.24 -6.47 -2.41
N ALA A 26 3.74 -7.57 -1.85
CA ALA A 26 2.31 -7.73 -1.57
C ALA A 26 1.82 -6.69 -0.55
N ALA A 27 2.55 -6.51 0.55
CA ALA A 27 2.22 -5.55 1.60
C ALA A 27 2.22 -4.10 1.06
N HIS A 28 3.19 -3.73 0.22
CA HIS A 28 3.24 -2.43 -0.45
C HIS A 28 2.00 -2.20 -1.33
N GLY A 29 1.63 -3.18 -2.17
CA GLY A 29 0.42 -3.11 -3.00
C GLY A 29 -0.88 -3.03 -2.18
N LEU A 30 -0.94 -3.74 -1.06
CA LEU A 30 -2.06 -3.62 -0.12
C LEU A 30 -2.08 -2.26 0.60
N GLY A 31 -0.92 -1.66 0.88
CA GLY A 31 -0.82 -0.29 1.39
C GLY A 31 -1.51 0.73 0.48
N HIS A 32 -1.32 0.64 -0.84
CA HIS A 32 -2.07 1.44 -1.81
C HIS A 32 -3.57 1.15 -1.79
N SER A 33 -3.93 -0.13 -1.65
CA SER A 33 -5.33 -0.54 -1.51
C SER A 33 -5.98 0.01 -0.23
N LEU A 34 -5.19 0.30 0.80
CA LEU A 34 -5.64 0.94 2.04
C LEU A 34 -5.61 2.48 1.97
N GLY A 35 -5.03 3.06 0.91
CA GLY A 35 -5.02 4.52 0.70
C GLY A 35 -3.68 5.20 0.95
N LEU A 36 -2.62 4.45 1.23
CA LEU A 36 -1.28 5.00 1.37
C LEU A 36 -0.66 5.36 0.01
N PRO A 37 -0.13 6.58 -0.18
CA PRO A 37 0.62 6.93 -1.38
C PRO A 37 2.02 6.31 -1.37
N ASP A 38 2.65 6.20 -2.53
CA ASP A 38 4.09 5.91 -2.62
C ASP A 38 4.90 6.95 -1.85
N ALA A 39 5.93 6.49 -1.13
CA ALA A 39 6.86 7.31 -0.36
C ALA A 39 8.29 7.15 -0.91
N LYS A 40 8.45 7.32 -2.24
CA LYS A 40 9.73 7.17 -2.93
C LYS A 40 10.42 8.53 -3.18
N PRO A 41 11.75 8.62 -3.01
CA PRO A 41 12.63 7.65 -2.36
C PRO A 41 12.41 7.65 -0.83
N GLY A 42 12.63 6.50 -0.18
CA GLY A 42 12.44 6.34 1.26
C GLY A 42 13.27 5.19 1.83
N PRO A 43 13.42 5.10 3.16
CA PRO A 43 14.18 4.03 3.80
C PRO A 43 13.48 2.67 3.66
N CYS A 44 14.22 1.58 3.89
CA CYS A 44 13.65 0.23 3.91
C CYS A 44 12.53 0.08 4.95
N SER A 45 12.64 0.79 6.08
CA SER A 45 11.64 0.80 7.16
C SER A 45 10.30 1.43 6.77
N SER A 46 10.24 2.21 5.68
CA SER A 46 8.97 2.64 5.09
C SER A 46 8.53 1.57 4.10
N LEU A 47 7.33 1.02 4.31
CA LEU A 47 6.77 0.03 3.40
C LEU A 47 6.43 0.67 2.04
N MET A 48 5.98 1.92 2.07
CA MET A 48 5.58 2.65 0.87
C MET A 48 6.77 3.21 0.07
N SER A 49 8.00 3.06 0.56
CA SER A 49 9.19 3.25 -0.29
C SER A 49 9.32 2.16 -1.37
N GLY A 50 8.60 1.04 -1.21
CA GLY A 50 8.50 -0.02 -2.21
C GLY A 50 9.88 -0.52 -2.66
N SER A 51 10.09 -0.55 -3.97
CA SER A 51 11.35 -0.97 -4.61
C SER A 51 12.54 -0.05 -4.35
N ALA A 52 12.34 1.18 -3.87
CA ALA A 52 13.45 2.11 -3.59
C ALA A 52 14.39 1.59 -2.48
N GLY A 53 13.93 0.67 -1.63
CA GLY A 53 14.77 -0.03 -0.65
C GLY A 53 15.74 -1.05 -1.25
N GLY A 54 15.61 -1.37 -2.54
CA GLY A 54 16.41 -2.38 -3.23
C GLY A 54 16.04 -3.82 -2.84
N VAL A 55 16.64 -4.80 -3.54
CA VAL A 55 16.34 -6.24 -3.36
C VAL A 55 16.73 -6.79 -1.99
N ASN A 56 17.67 -6.14 -1.29
CA ASN A 56 18.09 -6.52 0.06
C ASN A 56 17.10 -6.05 1.14
N CYS A 57 16.15 -5.17 0.80
CA CYS A 57 15.14 -4.72 1.73
C CYS A 57 13.96 -5.69 1.74
N THR A 58 13.81 -6.41 2.85
CA THR A 58 12.76 -7.44 3.01
C THR A 58 11.76 -7.08 4.11
N ASP A 59 11.81 -5.88 4.69
CA ASP A 59 10.89 -5.46 5.75
C ASP A 59 9.47 -5.32 5.19
N PRO A 60 8.49 -6.13 5.61
CA PRO A 60 7.13 -6.06 5.09
C PRO A 60 6.22 -5.14 5.91
N TYR A 61 6.73 -4.49 6.97
CA TYR A 61 5.90 -3.75 7.91
C TYR A 61 5.84 -2.26 7.60
N PRO A 62 4.65 -1.63 7.69
CA PRO A 62 4.53 -0.19 7.59
C PRO A 62 5.13 0.50 8.82
N ASP A 63 5.72 1.68 8.61
CA ASP A 63 6.24 2.50 9.68
C ASP A 63 5.12 3.08 10.56
N ALA A 64 5.50 3.82 11.61
CA ALA A 64 4.51 4.42 12.51
C ALA A 64 3.57 5.41 11.82
N SER A 65 4.08 6.21 10.88
CA SER A 65 3.31 7.23 10.16
C SER A 65 2.33 6.59 9.17
N GLU A 66 2.78 5.57 8.45
CA GLU A 66 1.98 4.77 7.52
C GLU A 66 0.83 4.08 8.25
N ARG A 67 1.10 3.46 9.42
CA ARG A 67 0.05 2.87 10.27
C ARG A 67 -0.94 3.91 10.75
N SER A 68 -0.46 5.02 11.33
CA SER A 68 -1.34 6.08 11.84
C SER A 68 -2.25 6.66 10.76
N ARG A 69 -1.80 6.71 9.50
CA ARG A 69 -2.63 7.16 8.39
C ARG A 69 -3.76 6.18 8.06
N VAL A 70 -3.47 4.88 7.98
CA VAL A 70 -4.52 3.86 7.81
C VAL A 70 -5.50 3.90 8.98
N GLU A 71 -5.01 3.99 10.22
CA GLU A 71 -5.89 4.09 11.39
C GLU A 71 -6.72 5.39 11.38
N ALA A 72 -6.20 6.51 10.87
CA ALA A 72 -6.99 7.74 10.74
C ALA A 72 -8.07 7.61 9.65
N ASP A 73 -7.76 6.92 8.55
CA ASP A 73 -8.68 6.71 7.44
C ASP A 73 -9.85 5.77 7.85
N TYR A 74 -9.60 4.78 8.73
CA TYR A 74 -10.56 3.71 9.07
C TYR A 74 -11.05 3.71 10.53
N GLY A 75 -10.39 4.45 11.43
CA GLY A 75 -10.63 4.44 12.88
C GLY A 75 -11.84 5.26 13.34
N ALA A 76 -12.40 6.12 12.47
CA ALA A 76 -13.71 6.71 12.69
C ALA A 76 -14.78 5.74 12.15
N GLY A 77 -15.62 5.20 13.03
CA GLY A 77 -16.76 4.36 12.67
C GLY A 77 -17.70 4.97 11.62
N PRO A 78 -18.76 4.26 11.20
CA PRO A 78 -19.51 4.46 9.94
C PRO A 78 -20.22 5.82 9.73
N THR A 79 -20.00 6.83 10.57
CA THR A 79 -20.61 8.17 10.48
C THR A 79 -19.76 9.22 9.76
N GLY A 80 -18.54 8.90 9.31
CA GLY A 80 -17.68 9.78 8.52
C GLY A 80 -17.94 9.75 7.01
N GLY A 81 -19.20 9.80 6.57
CA GLY A 81 -19.58 9.67 5.17
C GLY A 81 -19.16 10.85 4.29
N ARG A 82 -17.92 10.86 3.77
CA ARG A 82 -17.64 11.62 2.53
C ARG A 82 -18.18 10.83 1.33
N PRO A 83 -18.99 11.45 0.45
CA PRO A 83 -19.59 10.77 -0.70
C PRO A 83 -18.51 10.20 -1.63
N SER A 84 -18.78 9.03 -2.21
CA SER A 84 -17.87 8.36 -3.15
C SER A 84 -18.26 8.72 -4.58
N ASP A 85 -17.42 9.48 -5.26
CA ASP A 85 -17.49 9.58 -6.70
C ASP A 85 -16.78 8.34 -7.25
N GLY A 86 -17.55 7.35 -7.70
CA GLY A 86 -17.10 6.00 -8.02
C GLY A 86 -16.02 5.93 -9.12
N GLN A 87 -14.74 5.97 -8.72
CA GLN A 87 -13.60 5.84 -9.63
C GLN A 87 -12.94 4.47 -9.49
N LEU A 88 -12.89 3.75 -10.62
CA LEU A 88 -12.10 2.53 -10.82
C LEU A 88 -10.61 2.89 -10.89
N LEU A 89 -9.81 2.40 -9.95
CA LEU A 89 -8.34 2.57 -9.96
C LEU A 89 -7.70 1.40 -10.71
N VAL A 90 -7.18 1.69 -11.90
CA VAL A 90 -6.37 0.75 -12.71
C VAL A 90 -4.91 1.18 -12.58
N ASP A 91 -4.09 0.30 -12.04
CA ASP A 91 -2.63 0.46 -12.09
C ASP A 91 -2.19 0.31 -13.56
N ARG A 92 -1.72 1.40 -14.16
CA ARG A 92 -1.23 1.40 -15.55
C ARG A 92 0.29 1.31 -15.52
N ALA A 93 0.79 0.31 -16.26
CA ALA A 93 2.19 0.09 -16.59
C ALA A 93 2.88 1.30 -17.22
#